data_AF-I0Z6U0-F1
#
_entry.id   AF-I0Z6U0-F1
#
_cell.length_a   1.000
_cell.length_b   1.000
_cell.length_c   1.000
_cell.angle_alpha   90.00
_cell.angle_beta   90.00
_cell.angle_gamma   90.00
#
_symmetry.space_group_name_H-M   'P 1'
#
loop_
_entity.id
_entity.type
_entity.pdbx_description
1 polymer ?
#
loop_
_entity_poly.entity_id
_entity_poly.type
_entity_poly.pdbx_seq_one_letter_code
_entity_poly.pdbx_strand_id
1 'polypeptide(L)'
;MDAVTKRLEQLDKEIAIASTKADNAQQAYRSERDPQQEVKANQIWQDLRADKEALIAERMALEAKLTGPGASAEALDDRERNASRLQKGMPAASSYSRADATDDSWMSSRMQRKLGGTLLHHRPASALGTPVALMDPILAQVAEDCEKAQPTAADCRFAAQVATDMSEGYRDEDARVEVMQRLLLEEYGQSFIRMSISKGITDGSLLHRSGALYGNMEVKNEVGAGGGSIHVQNAAYAALHATGPGRKSVRDRCVCPTLLLEVAGPNLSLSGAVFSNVAVCDPLSPMVSLLWLPHSPLMLQAARCFAAIRRALPALDHFYDSLEGQQQPPSRQLEYPYPCSFMDGRGSEVHFRYTGMLNRLVFTATAGEQQLVIKFTRSYSAAAHRTAHAAGFAPALLGLRELTDSWLMVVMQQVADAVIWSEAMDKPAAGLADAVRALHAAGFVHGDLRDPNVLVSGEKVFLIDFAWAGTAGAACYPHFMSSEVDWPPGASDGLPIARRRQHFENTQDEKKRRIKDGHMKKSKKWVPPPRFEDVVTSLESPPFADLFGDPSDIFSEGKLQGNSNGNGNKRFQSR
;
A
#
# COMPACT_ATOMS: atom_id res chain seq x y z
N MET A 1 11.20 24.88 22.91
CA MET A 1 11.25 23.78 21.91
C MET A 1 12.44 22.84 22.10
N ASP A 2 13.69 23.28 21.92
CA ASP A 2 14.89 22.42 21.89
C ASP A 2 14.96 21.32 22.99
N ALA A 3 14.67 21.65 24.25
CA ALA A 3 14.64 20.67 25.35
C ALA A 3 13.51 19.62 25.24
N VAL A 4 12.34 19.98 24.70
CA VAL A 4 11.20 19.06 24.49
C VAL A 4 11.49 18.14 23.31
N THR A 5 12.00 18.67 22.20
CA THR A 5 12.41 17.88 21.03
C THR A 5 13.54 16.91 21.40
N LYS A 6 14.55 17.36 22.14
CA LYS A 6 15.60 16.48 22.69
C LYS A 6 15.07 15.41 23.63
N ARG A 7 14.05 15.71 24.47
CA ARG A 7 13.41 14.68 25.31
C ARG A 7 12.61 13.68 24.48
N LEU A 8 11.94 14.09 23.40
CA LEU A 8 11.27 13.17 22.47
C LEU A 8 12.27 12.26 21.75
N GLU A 9 13.35 12.81 21.16
CA GLU A 9 14.42 12.02 20.54
C GLU A 9 15.14 11.05 21.52
N GLN A 10 15.15 11.40 22.80
CA GLN A 10 15.69 10.56 23.87
C GLN A 10 14.68 9.48 24.30
N LEU A 11 13.39 9.81 24.41
CA LEU A 11 12.30 8.88 24.67
C LEU A 11 12.16 7.83 23.55
N ASP A 12 12.32 8.22 22.28
CA ASP A 12 12.29 7.27 21.16
C ASP A 12 13.39 6.18 21.30
N LYS A 13 14.58 6.55 21.80
CA LYS A 13 15.67 5.60 22.09
C LYS A 13 15.38 4.75 23.33
N GLU A 14 14.82 5.36 24.39
CA GLU A 14 14.43 4.66 25.62
C GLU A 14 13.32 3.63 25.35
N ILE A 15 12.31 3.99 24.53
CA ILE A 15 11.22 3.10 24.10
C ILE A 15 11.74 1.97 23.20
N ALA A 16 12.69 2.24 22.30
CA ALA A 16 13.33 1.19 21.50
C ALA A 16 14.05 0.16 22.39
N ILE A 17 14.84 0.63 23.36
CA ILE A 17 15.54 -0.24 24.32
C ILE A 17 14.55 -1.01 25.21
N ALA A 18 13.51 -0.34 25.71
CA ALA A 18 12.47 -0.96 26.54
C ALA A 18 11.66 -2.01 25.74
N SER A 19 11.40 -1.76 24.46
CA SER A 19 10.77 -2.74 23.56
C SER A 19 11.62 -4.00 23.42
N THR A 20 12.88 -3.88 23.01
CA THR A 20 13.78 -5.05 22.91
C THR A 20 13.87 -5.83 24.22
N LYS A 21 13.89 -5.16 25.39
CA LYS A 21 13.86 -5.84 26.69
C LYS A 21 12.54 -6.58 26.96
N ALA A 22 11.40 -5.93 26.73
CA ALA A 22 10.09 -6.53 26.93
C ALA A 22 9.86 -7.71 25.98
N ASP A 23 10.28 -7.60 24.72
CA ASP A 23 10.13 -8.65 23.71
C ASP A 23 11.02 -9.86 24.05
N ASN A 24 12.28 -9.64 24.45
CA ASN A 24 13.17 -10.70 24.95
C ASN A 24 12.63 -11.38 26.22
N ALA A 25 12.07 -10.61 27.16
CA ALA A 25 11.45 -11.16 28.37
C ALA A 25 10.17 -11.95 28.06
N GLN A 26 9.39 -11.52 27.06
CA GLN A 26 8.24 -12.26 26.57
C GLN A 26 8.64 -13.60 25.97
N GLN A 27 9.73 -13.63 25.19
CA GLN A 27 10.28 -14.85 24.63
C GLN A 27 10.80 -15.80 25.72
N ALA A 28 11.48 -15.26 26.74
CA ALA A 28 11.93 -16.03 27.90
C ALA A 28 10.74 -16.66 28.65
N TYR A 29 9.68 -15.88 28.93
CA TYR A 29 8.43 -16.36 29.54
C TYR A 29 7.79 -17.50 28.72
N ARG A 30 7.62 -17.33 27.40
CA ARG A 30 7.00 -18.36 26.54
C ARG A 30 7.81 -19.65 26.44
N SER A 31 9.14 -19.55 26.50
CA SER A 31 10.04 -20.70 26.37
C SER A 31 10.23 -21.52 27.66
N GLU A 32 9.83 -20.97 28.82
CA GLU A 32 9.99 -21.62 30.12
C GLU A 32 8.99 -22.78 30.30
N ARG A 33 9.45 -23.86 30.95
CA ARG A 33 8.67 -25.09 31.18
C ARG A 33 8.64 -25.56 32.63
N ASP A 34 9.39 -24.91 33.53
CA ASP A 34 9.24 -25.08 34.98
C ASP A 34 8.16 -24.10 35.51
N PRO A 35 7.04 -24.60 36.09
CA PRO A 35 5.97 -23.74 36.60
C PRO A 35 6.39 -22.69 37.64
N GLN A 36 7.47 -22.93 38.40
CA GLN A 36 7.97 -21.95 39.37
C GLN A 36 8.85 -20.86 38.74
N GLN A 37 9.45 -21.14 37.58
CA GLN A 37 10.21 -20.14 36.82
C GLN A 37 9.30 -19.40 35.84
N GLU A 38 8.28 -20.06 35.27
CA GLU A 38 7.27 -19.47 34.40
C GLU A 38 6.58 -18.27 35.08
N VAL A 39 6.17 -18.43 36.35
CA VAL A 39 5.57 -17.35 37.16
C VAL A 39 6.53 -16.16 37.32
N LYS A 40 7.83 -16.41 37.50
CA LYS A 40 8.83 -15.33 37.63
C LYS A 40 9.11 -14.64 36.29
N ALA A 41 9.22 -15.41 35.21
CA ALA A 41 9.44 -14.89 33.86
C ALA A 41 8.23 -14.05 33.40
N ASN A 42 7.01 -14.48 33.70
CA ASN A 42 5.79 -13.71 33.48
C ASN A 42 5.81 -12.37 34.26
N GLN A 43 6.19 -12.39 35.55
CA GLN A 43 6.32 -11.15 36.34
C GLN A 43 7.35 -10.19 35.73
N ILE A 44 8.55 -10.70 35.37
CA ILE A 44 9.61 -9.89 34.74
C ILE A 44 9.13 -9.29 33.41
N TRP A 45 8.39 -10.04 32.61
CA TRP A 45 7.78 -9.53 31.37
C TRP A 45 6.73 -8.44 31.64
N GLN A 46 5.87 -8.63 32.64
CA GLN A 46 4.86 -7.63 33.02
C GLN A 46 5.48 -6.33 33.52
N ASP A 47 6.53 -6.41 34.35
CA ASP A 47 7.24 -5.24 34.87
C ASP A 47 7.91 -4.45 33.72
N LEU A 48 8.64 -5.15 32.83
CA LEU A 48 9.28 -4.52 31.66
C LEU A 48 8.27 -3.97 30.64
N ARG A 49 7.09 -4.57 30.54
CA ARG A 49 5.99 -4.05 29.74
C ARG A 49 5.42 -2.77 30.34
N ALA A 50 5.21 -2.71 31.65
CA ALA A 50 4.74 -1.51 32.34
C ALA A 50 5.73 -0.34 32.19
N ASP A 51 7.03 -0.60 32.30
CA ASP A 51 8.09 0.39 32.02
C ASP A 51 8.01 0.95 30.59
N LYS A 52 7.82 0.08 29.59
CA LYS A 52 7.61 0.48 28.18
C LYS A 52 6.35 1.33 28.00
N GLU A 53 5.23 0.91 28.59
CA GLU A 53 3.96 1.63 28.51
C GLU A 53 4.04 3.01 29.21
N ALA A 54 4.76 3.13 30.32
CA ALA A 54 5.02 4.40 31.00
C ALA A 54 5.84 5.38 30.13
N LEU A 55 6.88 4.90 29.43
CA LEU A 55 7.67 5.72 28.51
C LEU A 55 6.86 6.19 27.29
N ILE A 56 5.99 5.33 26.76
CA ILE A 56 5.05 5.68 25.68
C ILE A 56 4.05 6.74 26.17
N ALA A 57 3.50 6.59 27.38
CA ALA A 57 2.61 7.58 27.98
C ALA A 57 3.30 8.94 28.23
N GLU A 58 4.56 8.96 28.69
CA GLU A 58 5.35 10.20 28.81
C GLU A 58 5.52 10.88 27.45
N ARG A 59 5.88 10.11 26.41
CA ARG A 59 6.04 10.59 25.03
C ARG A 59 4.73 11.19 24.50
N MET A 60 3.61 10.49 24.64
CA MET A 60 2.29 10.99 24.23
C MET A 60 1.89 12.25 25.00
N ALA A 61 2.19 12.35 26.30
CA ALA A 61 1.93 13.54 27.09
C ALA A 61 2.81 14.75 26.71
N LEU A 62 4.02 14.51 26.21
CA LEU A 62 4.89 15.56 25.64
C LEU A 62 4.42 16.00 24.24
N GLU A 63 3.95 15.08 23.40
CA GLU A 63 3.31 15.42 22.11
C GLU A 63 1.99 16.17 22.32
N ALA A 64 1.16 15.78 23.29
CA ALA A 64 -0.07 16.49 23.65
C ALA A 64 0.19 17.93 24.10
N LYS A 65 1.34 18.20 24.75
CA LYS A 65 1.79 19.56 25.11
C LYS A 65 2.24 20.39 23.90
N LEU A 66 2.67 19.76 22.80
CA LEU A 66 2.96 20.43 21.52
C LEU A 66 1.68 20.73 20.73
N THR A 67 0.57 20.03 20.99
CA THR A 67 -0.71 20.17 20.26
C THR A 67 -1.81 20.90 21.05
N GLY A 68 -1.51 21.45 22.23
CA GLY A 68 -2.49 22.11 23.09
C GLY A 68 -2.96 23.50 22.62
N PRO A 69 -4.10 24.03 23.14
CA PRO A 69 -4.76 25.23 22.59
C PRO A 69 -4.00 26.56 22.72
N GLY A 70 -2.84 26.57 23.39
CA GLY A 70 -1.97 27.74 23.51
C GLY A 70 -0.94 27.88 22.39
N ALA A 71 -0.91 26.99 21.40
CA ALA A 71 0.09 26.96 20.31
C ALA A 71 -0.08 28.06 19.23
N SER A 72 -0.66 29.21 19.58
CA SER A 72 -0.96 30.32 18.67
C SER A 72 0.27 31.20 18.34
N ALA A 73 1.28 30.60 17.68
CA ALA A 73 2.31 31.29 16.88
C ALA A 73 3.31 30.32 16.23
N GLU A 74 3.56 29.15 16.85
CA GLU A 74 4.75 28.33 16.55
C GLU A 74 4.47 27.05 15.74
N ALA A 75 3.20 26.76 15.44
CA ALA A 75 2.82 25.76 14.45
C ALA A 75 2.98 26.30 13.02
N LEU A 76 4.23 26.36 12.53
CA LEU A 76 4.47 26.39 11.09
C LEU A 76 3.77 25.17 10.48
N ASP A 77 2.99 25.39 9.43
CA ASP A 77 2.31 24.38 8.61
C ASP A 77 3.25 23.21 8.27
N ASP A 78 2.84 21.96 8.50
CA ASP A 78 3.64 20.76 8.24
C ASP A 78 4.08 20.66 6.78
N ARG A 79 3.21 21.09 5.87
CA ARG A 79 3.45 21.19 4.43
C ARG A 79 4.60 22.17 4.13
N GLU A 80 4.63 23.34 4.78
CA GLU A 80 5.70 24.34 4.64
C GLU A 80 7.01 23.92 5.33
N ARG A 81 6.91 23.26 6.50
CA ARG A 81 8.04 22.64 7.21
C ARG A 81 8.71 21.59 6.33
N ASN A 82 7.94 20.70 5.70
CA ASN A 82 8.47 19.66 4.82
C ASN A 82 9.02 20.24 3.51
N ALA A 83 8.37 21.24 2.92
CA ALA A 83 8.92 21.99 1.79
C ALA A 83 10.29 22.62 2.12
N SER A 84 10.40 23.27 3.28
CA SER A 84 11.65 23.83 3.80
C SER A 84 12.73 22.77 4.07
N ARG A 85 12.36 21.58 4.56
CA ARG A 85 13.29 20.46 4.79
C ARG A 85 13.87 19.93 3.47
N LEU A 86 13.03 19.76 2.43
CA LEU A 86 13.48 19.35 1.10
C LEU A 86 14.47 20.36 0.50
N GLN A 87 14.09 21.65 0.45
CA GLN A 87 14.93 22.71 -0.11
C GLN A 87 16.30 22.84 0.56
N LYS A 88 16.34 22.83 1.90
CA LYS A 88 17.59 22.99 2.65
C LYS A 88 18.44 21.71 2.66
N GLY A 89 17.78 20.55 2.65
CA GLY A 89 18.41 19.28 2.94
C GLY A 89 18.91 18.51 1.71
N MET A 90 18.24 18.64 0.57
CA MET A 90 18.49 17.78 -0.60
C MET A 90 19.70 18.25 -1.44
N PRO A 91 20.56 17.33 -1.95
CA PRO A 91 21.59 17.67 -2.93
C PRO A 91 20.95 17.96 -4.31
N ALA A 92 21.79 18.22 -5.34
CA ALA A 92 21.32 18.28 -6.73
C ALA A 92 20.59 16.97 -7.11
N ALA A 93 19.55 17.06 -7.93
CA ALA A 93 18.70 15.91 -8.30
C ALA A 93 19.50 14.74 -8.88
N SER A 94 20.48 15.03 -9.74
CA SER A 94 21.42 14.05 -10.30
C SER A 94 22.34 13.38 -9.27
N SER A 95 22.68 14.07 -8.18
CA SER A 95 23.44 13.49 -7.07
C SER A 95 22.53 12.68 -6.13
N TYR A 96 21.27 13.11 -5.96
CA TYR A 96 20.26 12.41 -5.16
C TYR A 96 19.91 11.03 -5.73
N SER A 97 19.96 10.89 -7.07
CA SER A 97 19.59 9.67 -7.79
C SER A 97 20.68 8.59 -7.85
N ARG A 98 21.91 8.88 -7.39
CA ARG A 98 23.06 7.95 -7.45
C ARG A 98 23.10 6.95 -6.28
N ALA A 99 23.83 5.85 -6.48
CA ALA A 99 24.26 5.00 -5.39
C ALA A 99 25.26 5.75 -4.48
N ASP A 100 25.17 5.54 -3.17
CA ASP A 100 26.14 6.02 -2.18
C ASP A 100 27.27 4.97 -2.07
N ALA A 101 28.49 5.34 -2.45
CA ALA A 101 29.63 4.43 -2.59
C ALA A 101 30.18 3.89 -1.25
N THR A 102 29.58 4.26 -0.11
CA THR A 102 30.09 3.91 1.23
C THR A 102 29.22 2.93 2.03
N ASP A 103 28.01 2.58 1.56
CA ASP A 103 27.01 1.84 2.36
C ASP A 103 26.07 0.97 1.48
N ASP A 104 26.52 0.56 0.28
CA ASP A 104 25.78 -0.24 -0.73
C ASP A 104 24.28 0.11 -0.91
N SER A 105 23.96 1.40 -0.75
CA SER A 105 22.60 1.90 -0.68
C SER A 105 22.44 3.16 -1.52
N TRP A 106 21.21 3.49 -1.93
CA TRP A 106 20.98 4.70 -2.70
C TRP A 106 21.20 5.95 -1.83
N MET A 107 21.77 7.01 -2.41
CA MET A 107 21.84 8.32 -1.77
C MET A 107 20.44 8.79 -1.35
N SER A 108 19.42 8.49 -2.16
CA SER A 108 18.01 8.70 -1.82
C SER A 108 17.57 7.97 -0.55
N SER A 109 18.00 6.72 -0.29
CA SER A 109 17.70 5.97 0.94
C SER A 109 18.29 6.65 2.19
N ARG A 110 19.55 7.07 2.12
CA ARG A 110 20.20 7.85 3.18
C ARG A 110 19.50 9.19 3.40
N MET A 111 19.11 9.85 2.32
CA MET A 111 18.42 11.14 2.37
C MET A 111 16.98 11.01 2.86
N GLN A 112 16.24 9.94 2.59
CA GLN A 112 14.92 9.72 3.20
C GLN A 112 15.02 9.54 4.71
N ARG A 113 16.02 8.79 5.21
CA ARG A 113 16.32 8.72 6.66
C ARG A 113 16.59 10.13 7.23
N LYS A 114 17.45 10.92 6.58
CA LYS A 114 17.82 12.28 7.02
C LYS A 114 16.67 13.30 6.94
N LEU A 115 15.83 13.22 5.92
CA LEU A 115 14.76 14.19 5.66
C LEU A 115 13.41 13.76 6.22
N GLY A 116 13.31 12.58 6.84
CA GLY A 116 12.08 12.05 7.43
C GLY A 116 11.01 11.71 6.39
N GLY A 117 11.39 11.06 5.28
CA GLY A 117 10.44 10.57 4.27
C GLY A 117 9.71 11.67 3.47
N THR A 118 10.27 12.87 3.36
CA THR A 118 9.63 14.00 2.66
C THR A 118 9.57 13.88 1.13
N LEU A 119 10.27 12.91 0.53
CA LEU A 119 10.15 12.53 -0.87
C LEU A 119 10.10 11.00 -0.98
N LEU A 120 8.97 10.50 -1.50
CA LEU A 120 8.60 9.09 -1.59
C LEU A 120 8.52 8.68 -3.06
N HIS A 121 9.29 7.66 -3.47
CA HIS A 121 9.48 7.25 -4.87
C HIS A 121 9.80 5.74 -5.02
N HIS A 122 9.28 4.91 -4.12
CA HIS A 122 9.44 3.45 -4.14
C HIS A 122 10.89 2.92 -3.99
N ARG A 123 11.89 3.78 -3.75
CA ARG A 123 13.28 3.37 -3.44
C ARG A 123 13.77 3.98 -2.12
N PRO A 124 14.02 3.20 -1.05
CA PRO A 124 13.74 1.76 -0.91
C PRO A 124 12.23 1.46 -0.96
N ALA A 125 11.86 0.18 -0.95
CA ALA A 125 10.46 -0.26 -1.05
C ALA A 125 9.52 0.27 0.05
N SER A 126 10.05 0.80 1.16
CA SER A 126 9.28 1.47 2.22
C SER A 126 8.94 2.94 1.92
N ALA A 127 9.48 3.52 0.84
CA ALA A 127 9.28 4.91 0.42
C ALA A 127 7.93 5.13 -0.27
N LEU A 128 6.83 4.85 0.42
CA LEU A 128 5.47 4.75 -0.13
C LEU A 128 4.54 5.81 0.44
N GLY A 129 4.03 6.70 -0.42
CA GLY A 129 3.00 7.68 -0.06
C GLY A 129 1.58 7.22 -0.41
N THR A 130 0.60 8.07 -0.13
CA THR A 130 -0.74 7.94 -0.75
C THR A 130 -0.55 7.99 -2.28
N PRO A 131 -0.99 6.99 -3.05
CA PRO A 131 -0.74 6.92 -4.48
C PRO A 131 -1.17 8.18 -5.24
N VAL A 132 -0.37 8.62 -6.22
CA VAL A 132 -0.62 9.87 -6.96
C VAL A 132 -1.95 9.83 -7.73
N ALA A 133 -2.36 8.64 -8.19
CA ALA A 133 -3.68 8.40 -8.79
C ALA A 133 -4.87 8.59 -7.83
N LEU A 134 -4.64 8.63 -6.52
CA LEU A 134 -5.65 9.02 -5.52
C LEU A 134 -5.54 10.50 -5.14
N MET A 135 -4.40 11.14 -5.39
CA MET A 135 -4.17 12.56 -5.08
C MET A 135 -4.57 13.49 -6.23
N ASP A 136 -4.47 13.03 -7.48
CA ASP A 136 -4.83 13.82 -8.67
C ASP A 136 -5.54 12.94 -9.75
N PRO A 137 -6.70 13.36 -10.27
CA PRO A 137 -7.46 12.58 -11.23
C PRO A 137 -6.86 12.57 -12.66
N ILE A 138 -6.03 13.56 -13.03
CA ILE A 138 -5.40 13.61 -14.35
C ILE A 138 -4.24 12.61 -14.40
N LEU A 139 -3.43 12.55 -13.33
CA LEU A 139 -2.38 11.53 -13.18
C LEU A 139 -2.97 10.11 -13.04
N ALA A 140 -4.16 9.97 -12.44
CA ALA A 140 -4.90 8.71 -12.47
C ALA A 140 -5.27 8.29 -13.91
N GLN A 141 -5.75 9.24 -14.72
CA GLN A 141 -6.10 8.97 -16.12
C GLN A 141 -4.89 8.60 -16.96
N VAL A 142 -3.70 9.18 -16.68
CA VAL A 142 -2.45 8.80 -17.36
C VAL A 142 -2.11 7.33 -17.13
N ALA A 143 -2.23 6.82 -15.90
CA ALA A 143 -1.96 5.41 -15.60
C ALA A 143 -2.91 4.49 -16.39
N GLU A 144 -4.22 4.76 -16.31
CA GLU A 144 -5.22 4.01 -17.05
C GLU A 144 -5.02 4.08 -18.56
N ASP A 145 -4.63 5.24 -19.09
CA ASP A 145 -4.41 5.45 -20.51
C ASP A 145 -3.19 4.66 -21.01
N CYS A 146 -2.10 4.61 -20.24
CA CYS A 146 -0.92 3.81 -20.57
C CYS A 146 -1.26 2.32 -20.71
N GLU A 147 -2.17 1.81 -19.88
CA GLU A 147 -2.60 0.41 -19.93
C GLU A 147 -3.68 0.16 -21.00
N LYS A 148 -4.75 0.96 -21.02
CA LYS A 148 -6.04 0.62 -21.65
C LYS A 148 -6.44 1.47 -22.85
N ALA A 149 -5.75 2.59 -23.12
CA ALA A 149 -6.18 3.50 -24.20
C ALA A 149 -6.23 2.81 -25.57
N GLN A 150 -7.07 3.36 -26.45
CA GLN A 150 -7.07 3.06 -27.89
C GLN A 150 -6.36 4.21 -28.60
N PRO A 151 -5.08 4.05 -29.02
CA PRO A 151 -4.34 5.14 -29.65
C PRO A 151 -4.94 5.51 -31.00
N THR A 152 -4.92 6.80 -31.33
CA THR A 152 -5.39 7.28 -32.62
C THR A 152 -4.37 6.98 -33.72
N ALA A 153 -4.77 7.17 -34.98
CA ALA A 153 -3.84 7.10 -36.10
C ALA A 153 -2.70 8.13 -36.02
N ALA A 154 -2.89 9.25 -35.30
CA ALA A 154 -1.81 10.21 -35.03
C ALA A 154 -0.82 9.64 -34.01
N ASP A 155 -1.31 9.09 -32.90
CA ASP A 155 -0.47 8.48 -31.85
C ASP A 155 0.36 7.31 -32.38
N CYS A 156 -0.21 6.48 -33.25
CA CYS A 156 0.50 5.39 -33.91
C CYS A 156 1.59 5.89 -34.89
N ARG A 157 1.33 6.97 -35.63
CA ARG A 157 2.36 7.59 -36.51
C ARG A 157 3.46 8.25 -35.70
N PHE A 158 3.11 8.94 -34.61
CA PHE A 158 4.10 9.53 -33.71
C PHE A 158 4.96 8.46 -33.04
N ALA A 159 4.34 7.39 -32.53
CA ALA A 159 5.08 6.24 -31.98
C ALA A 159 6.05 5.63 -33.02
N ALA A 160 5.66 5.53 -34.29
CA ALA A 160 6.52 5.06 -35.38
C ALA A 160 7.70 6.02 -35.66
N GLN A 161 7.46 7.33 -35.68
CA GLN A 161 8.51 8.34 -35.86
C GLN A 161 9.49 8.35 -34.68
N VAL A 162 8.98 8.43 -33.45
CA VAL A 162 9.82 8.40 -32.24
C VAL A 162 10.60 7.09 -32.16
N ALA A 163 10.00 5.95 -32.54
CA ALA A 163 10.70 4.68 -32.55
C ALA A 163 11.81 4.58 -33.62
N THR A 164 11.64 5.30 -34.73
CA THR A 164 12.69 5.43 -35.77
C THR A 164 13.83 6.29 -35.23
N ASP A 165 13.53 7.51 -34.79
CA ASP A 165 14.53 8.47 -34.33
C ASP A 165 15.28 7.95 -33.07
N MET A 166 14.57 7.47 -32.05
CA MET A 166 15.18 7.04 -30.77
C MET A 166 15.98 5.73 -30.87
N SER A 167 15.82 4.96 -31.95
CA SER A 167 16.65 3.78 -32.24
C SER A 167 18.06 4.13 -32.73
N GLU A 168 18.30 5.37 -33.14
CA GLU A 168 19.61 5.82 -33.61
C GLU A 168 20.62 6.02 -32.46
N GLY A 169 21.91 5.95 -32.82
CA GLY A 169 23.01 6.23 -31.91
C GLY A 169 23.33 7.72 -31.84
N TYR A 170 23.30 8.29 -30.63
CA TYR A 170 23.64 9.69 -30.40
C TYR A 170 25.02 9.86 -29.75
N ARG A 171 25.76 10.88 -30.20
CA ARG A 171 27.12 11.18 -29.74
C ARG A 171 27.21 11.57 -28.25
N ASP A 172 26.14 12.17 -27.73
CA ASP A 172 26.02 12.68 -26.37
C ASP A 172 24.54 12.75 -25.96
N GLU A 173 24.30 13.05 -24.68
CA GLU A 173 22.95 13.19 -24.11
C GLU A 173 22.20 14.38 -24.68
N ASP A 174 22.89 15.51 -24.93
CA ASP A 174 22.32 16.72 -25.51
C ASP A 174 21.71 16.47 -26.89
N ALA A 175 22.39 15.74 -27.78
CA ALA A 175 21.87 15.41 -29.10
C ALA A 175 20.59 14.53 -29.05
N ARG A 176 20.50 13.60 -28.09
CA ARG A 176 19.26 12.81 -27.87
C ARG A 176 18.14 13.69 -27.31
N VAL A 177 18.45 14.62 -26.41
CA VAL A 177 17.50 15.63 -25.88
C VAL A 177 16.95 16.51 -26.99
N GLU A 178 17.80 17.07 -27.86
CA GLU A 178 17.40 17.94 -28.96
C GLU A 178 16.38 17.25 -29.90
N VAL A 179 16.62 15.98 -30.25
CA VAL A 179 15.67 15.23 -31.08
C VAL A 179 14.36 14.94 -30.35
N MET A 180 14.40 14.53 -29.09
CA MET A 180 13.17 14.28 -28.33
C MET A 180 12.35 15.56 -28.12
N GLN A 181 12.99 16.69 -27.79
CA GLN A 181 12.31 17.99 -27.69
C GLN A 181 11.68 18.41 -29.01
N ARG A 182 12.39 18.25 -30.14
CA ARG A 182 11.86 18.55 -31.48
C ARG A 182 10.60 17.74 -31.77
N LEU A 183 10.63 16.42 -31.53
CA LEU A 183 9.47 15.54 -31.74
C LEU A 183 8.26 15.94 -30.87
N LEU A 184 8.48 16.25 -29.59
CA LEU A 184 7.42 16.72 -28.69
C LEU A 184 6.85 18.08 -29.11
N LEU A 185 7.68 18.98 -29.62
CA LEU A 185 7.24 20.28 -30.15
C LEU A 185 6.43 20.14 -31.44
N GLU A 186 6.88 19.30 -32.38
CA GLU A 186 6.20 19.04 -33.65
C GLU A 186 4.81 18.40 -33.46
N GLU A 187 4.68 17.46 -32.51
CA GLU A 187 3.43 16.70 -32.31
C GLU A 187 2.45 17.36 -31.33
N TYR A 188 2.94 18.00 -30.26
CA TYR A 188 2.09 18.57 -29.20
C TYR A 188 2.08 20.11 -29.16
N GLY A 189 2.93 20.78 -29.94
CA GLY A 189 3.11 22.24 -29.85
C GLY A 189 3.78 22.70 -28.55
N GLN A 190 4.33 21.77 -27.76
CA GLN A 190 4.86 22.05 -26.42
C GLN A 190 6.39 22.17 -26.43
N SER A 191 6.87 23.37 -26.11
CA SER A 191 8.31 23.68 -26.03
C SER A 191 8.86 23.35 -24.64
N PHE A 192 9.42 22.15 -24.48
CA PHE A 192 10.13 21.77 -23.27
C PHE A 192 11.44 22.57 -23.15
N ILE A 193 11.53 23.46 -22.15
CA ILE A 193 12.70 24.31 -21.94
C ILE A 193 13.62 23.77 -20.84
N ARG A 194 14.94 23.86 -21.04
CA ARG A 194 15.92 23.60 -19.98
C ARG A 194 15.82 24.68 -18.91
N MET A 195 15.74 24.29 -17.64
CA MET A 195 15.69 25.23 -16.52
C MET A 195 16.58 24.82 -15.36
N SER A 196 17.07 25.82 -14.63
CA SER A 196 17.79 25.60 -13.37
C SER A 196 16.79 25.37 -12.24
N ILE A 197 16.75 24.16 -11.69
CA ILE A 197 15.96 23.81 -10.51
C ILE A 197 16.94 23.51 -9.38
N SER A 198 16.97 24.41 -8.39
CA SER A 198 17.93 24.36 -7.27
C SER A 198 19.39 24.31 -7.74
N LYS A 199 20.03 23.14 -7.70
CA LYS A 199 21.45 22.93 -8.04
C LYS A 199 21.66 22.10 -9.31
N GLY A 200 20.60 21.83 -10.08
CA GLY A 200 20.64 21.06 -11.31
C GLY A 200 19.93 21.77 -12.47
N ILE A 201 20.21 21.32 -13.69
CA ILE A 201 19.54 21.77 -14.92
C ILE A 201 18.73 20.59 -15.45
N THR A 202 17.47 20.82 -15.82
CA THR A 202 16.60 19.82 -16.43
C THR A 202 16.88 19.66 -17.92
N ASP A 203 16.62 18.47 -18.47
CA ASP A 203 16.72 18.24 -19.90
C ASP A 203 15.58 18.91 -20.67
N GLY A 204 14.40 19.04 -20.06
CA GLY A 204 13.31 19.85 -20.58
C GLY A 204 12.14 19.93 -19.60
N SER A 205 11.45 21.06 -19.56
CA SER A 205 10.39 21.31 -18.58
C SER A 205 9.30 22.21 -19.15
N LEU A 206 8.06 22.04 -18.69
CA LEU A 206 6.91 22.86 -19.05
C LEU A 206 6.36 23.60 -17.81
N LEU A 207 6.28 24.93 -17.91
CA LEU A 207 5.70 25.80 -16.88
C LEU A 207 4.38 26.40 -17.33
N HIS A 208 3.37 26.34 -16.46
CA HIS A 208 2.17 27.16 -16.59
C HIS A 208 2.48 28.62 -16.18
N ARG A 209 1.70 29.61 -16.63
CA ARG A 209 1.91 31.04 -16.28
C ARG A 209 1.92 31.34 -14.78
N SER A 210 1.26 30.52 -13.97
CA SER A 210 1.32 30.56 -12.49
C SER A 210 2.72 30.24 -11.91
N GLY A 211 3.64 29.74 -12.74
CA GLY A 211 4.94 29.21 -12.33
C GLY A 211 4.91 27.75 -11.85
N ALA A 212 3.76 27.09 -11.88
CA ALA A 212 3.67 25.65 -11.66
C ALA A 212 4.42 24.87 -12.75
N LEU A 213 5.11 23.80 -12.36
CA LEU A 213 5.65 22.80 -13.28
C LEU A 213 4.53 21.78 -13.52
N TYR A 214 4.23 21.49 -14.80
CA TYR A 214 3.21 20.51 -15.16
C TYR A 214 3.73 19.37 -16.03
N GLY A 215 4.87 19.58 -16.69
CA GLY A 215 5.61 18.53 -17.38
C GLY A 215 7.11 18.64 -17.07
N ASN A 216 7.80 17.52 -16.83
CA ASN A 216 9.26 17.49 -16.77
C ASN A 216 9.84 16.26 -17.46
N MET A 217 10.81 16.49 -18.34
CA MET A 217 11.54 15.46 -19.05
C MET A 217 12.97 15.35 -18.50
N GLU A 218 13.40 14.12 -18.27
CA GLU A 218 14.78 13.72 -18.04
C GLU A 218 15.14 12.70 -19.11
N VAL A 219 16.32 12.85 -19.73
CA VAL A 219 16.79 12.01 -20.84
C VAL A 219 18.18 11.48 -20.50
N LYS A 220 18.44 10.21 -20.78
CA LYS A 220 19.76 9.58 -20.64
C LYS A 220 20.13 8.95 -21.97
N ASN A 221 21.40 9.06 -22.39
CA ASN A 221 21.78 8.57 -23.71
C ASN A 221 21.52 7.06 -23.87
N GLU A 222 21.74 6.29 -22.80
CA GLU A 222 21.36 4.87 -22.68
C GLU A 222 20.95 4.52 -21.24
N VAL A 223 20.33 3.35 -21.06
CA VAL A 223 19.97 2.83 -19.73
C VAL A 223 21.22 2.65 -18.86
N GLY A 224 21.24 3.28 -17.69
CA GLY A 224 22.37 3.26 -16.75
C GLY A 224 23.43 4.35 -16.98
N ALA A 225 23.33 5.15 -18.05
CA ALA A 225 24.20 6.31 -18.25
C ALA A 225 24.10 7.31 -17.06
N GLY A 226 25.20 8.01 -16.76
CA GLY A 226 25.26 8.99 -15.67
C GLY A 226 25.30 8.41 -14.23
N GLY A 227 25.10 7.09 -14.07
CA GLY A 227 25.21 6.36 -12.80
C GLY A 227 24.09 6.61 -11.79
N GLY A 228 22.99 7.24 -12.21
CA GLY A 228 21.84 7.58 -11.37
C GLY A 228 20.53 7.00 -11.90
N SER A 229 19.52 6.87 -11.03
CA SER A 229 18.18 6.46 -11.43
C SER A 229 17.40 7.63 -12.04
N ILE A 230 17.07 7.53 -13.33
CA ILE A 230 16.32 8.55 -14.09
C ILE A 230 15.00 8.96 -13.40
N HIS A 231 14.23 7.98 -12.93
CA HIS A 231 13.00 8.17 -12.15
C HIS A 231 13.23 8.99 -10.87
N VAL A 232 14.24 8.62 -10.08
CA VAL A 232 14.56 9.29 -8.80
C VAL A 232 15.07 10.72 -9.03
N GLN A 233 15.79 10.94 -10.13
CA GLN A 233 16.24 12.27 -10.54
C GLN A 233 15.07 13.16 -10.95
N ASN A 234 14.17 12.65 -11.80
CA ASN A 234 13.01 13.39 -12.28
C ASN A 234 12.03 13.72 -11.13
N ALA A 235 11.78 12.74 -10.24
CA ALA A 235 11.02 12.94 -9.00
C ALA A 235 11.63 14.02 -8.10
N ALA A 236 12.96 14.05 -7.96
CA ALA A 236 13.65 15.07 -7.18
C ALA A 236 13.55 16.47 -7.82
N TYR A 237 13.55 16.59 -9.15
CA TYR A 237 13.30 17.87 -9.82
C TYR A 237 11.87 18.38 -9.58
N ALA A 238 10.85 17.55 -9.74
CA ALA A 238 9.47 17.93 -9.46
C ALA A 238 9.29 18.38 -8.00
N ALA A 239 9.85 17.64 -7.04
CA ALA A 239 9.82 17.99 -5.63
C ALA A 239 10.55 19.31 -5.32
N LEU A 240 11.74 19.53 -5.90
CA LEU A 240 12.50 20.77 -5.73
C LEU A 240 11.81 21.98 -6.36
N HIS A 241 11.09 21.79 -7.47
CA HIS A 241 10.29 22.87 -8.03
C HIS A 241 9.08 23.18 -7.15
N ALA A 242 8.23 22.20 -6.84
CA ALA A 242 7.04 22.41 -6.01
C ALA A 242 7.33 23.03 -4.63
N THR A 243 8.52 22.77 -4.08
CA THR A 243 8.98 23.32 -2.80
C THR A 243 9.80 24.61 -2.90
N GLY A 244 10.15 25.05 -4.12
CA GLY A 244 11.07 26.16 -4.37
C GLY A 244 10.55 27.56 -4.04
N PRO A 245 11.44 28.58 -4.06
CA PRO A 245 11.07 29.98 -3.87
C PRO A 245 9.99 30.43 -4.86
N GLY A 246 9.01 31.21 -4.38
CA GLY A 246 7.91 31.71 -5.22
C GLY A 246 6.87 30.66 -5.65
N ARG A 247 6.91 29.43 -5.11
CA ARG A 247 5.95 28.35 -5.44
C ARG A 247 4.90 28.09 -4.37
N LYS A 248 5.01 28.72 -3.20
CA LYS A 248 4.04 28.62 -2.11
C LYS A 248 2.61 28.97 -2.57
N SER A 249 2.46 30.03 -3.36
CA SER A 249 1.16 30.47 -3.91
C SER A 249 0.43 29.42 -4.76
N VAL A 250 1.15 28.47 -5.37
CA VAL A 250 0.57 27.32 -6.10
C VAL A 250 0.35 26.15 -5.13
N ARG A 251 1.36 25.84 -4.31
CA ARG A 251 1.37 24.74 -3.33
C ARG A 251 0.30 24.84 -2.25
N ASP A 252 -0.14 26.05 -1.91
CA ASP A 252 -1.23 26.34 -0.97
C ASP A 252 -2.63 26.05 -1.58
N ARG A 253 -2.70 25.81 -2.89
CA ARG A 253 -3.96 25.73 -3.66
C ARG A 253 -4.21 24.37 -4.28
N CYS A 254 -3.15 23.60 -4.51
CA CYS A 254 -3.19 22.30 -5.16
C CYS A 254 -2.05 21.40 -4.68
N VAL A 255 -2.12 20.13 -5.09
CA VAL A 255 -1.03 19.15 -4.87
C VAL A 255 0.08 19.23 -5.93
N CYS A 256 0.19 20.33 -6.69
CA CYS A 256 1.20 20.52 -7.75
C CYS A 256 1.39 19.29 -8.68
N PRO A 257 0.32 18.73 -9.29
CA PRO A 257 0.43 17.57 -10.17
C PRO A 257 1.36 17.85 -11.36
N THR A 258 2.32 16.96 -11.57
CA THR A 258 3.34 17.05 -12.62
C THR A 258 3.46 15.71 -13.34
N LEU A 259 3.38 15.71 -14.67
CA LEU A 259 3.71 14.54 -15.49
C LEU A 259 5.22 14.48 -15.75
N LEU A 260 5.83 13.34 -15.49
CA LEU A 260 7.27 13.11 -15.66
C LEU A 260 7.52 12.17 -16.84
N LEU A 261 8.32 12.62 -17.80
CA LEU A 261 8.79 11.84 -18.95
C LEU A 261 10.23 11.40 -18.68
N GLU A 262 10.50 10.11 -18.77
CA GLU A 262 11.81 9.51 -18.49
C GLU A 262 12.27 8.74 -19.73
N VAL A 263 13.26 9.26 -20.46
CA VAL A 263 13.77 8.63 -21.69
C VAL A 263 15.17 8.10 -21.47
N ALA A 264 15.44 6.83 -21.75
CA ALA A 264 16.76 6.24 -21.57
C ALA A 264 17.11 5.30 -22.74
N GLY A 265 17.93 5.77 -23.68
CA GLY A 265 18.11 5.07 -24.95
C GLY A 265 16.77 5.00 -25.72
N PRO A 266 16.49 3.89 -26.41
CA PRO A 266 15.19 3.63 -27.05
C PRO A 266 14.14 3.12 -26.04
N ASN A 267 13.98 3.80 -24.91
CA ASN A 267 13.00 3.44 -23.87
C ASN A 267 12.34 4.69 -23.26
N LEU A 268 11.05 4.58 -22.91
CA LEU A 268 10.27 5.63 -22.24
C LEU A 268 9.57 5.05 -21.00
N SER A 269 9.58 5.77 -19.89
CA SER A 269 8.62 5.60 -18.78
C SER A 269 7.92 6.91 -18.46
N LEU A 270 6.68 6.81 -17.97
CA LEU A 270 5.92 7.92 -17.43
C LEU A 270 5.74 7.73 -15.93
N SER A 271 5.97 8.80 -15.17
CA SER A 271 5.69 8.87 -13.73
C SER A 271 4.83 10.10 -13.42
N GLY A 272 4.09 10.06 -12.33
CA GLY A 272 3.31 11.18 -11.83
C GLY A 272 3.90 11.65 -10.51
N ALA A 273 4.07 12.96 -10.36
CA ALA A 273 4.53 13.56 -9.11
C ALA A 273 3.49 14.54 -8.55
N VAL A 274 3.33 14.52 -7.23
CA VAL A 274 2.49 15.44 -6.46
C VAL A 274 3.23 15.89 -5.19
N PHE A 275 2.86 17.05 -4.68
CA PHE A 275 3.24 17.55 -3.37
C PHE A 275 2.00 17.68 -2.47
N SER A 276 1.81 16.70 -1.58
CA SER A 276 0.86 16.78 -0.46
C SER A 276 1.57 17.41 0.75
N ASN A 277 1.53 16.81 1.93
CA ASN A 277 2.48 17.14 3.01
C ASN A 277 3.92 16.71 2.68
N VAL A 278 4.06 15.76 1.76
CA VAL A 278 5.32 15.23 1.26
C VAL A 278 5.26 15.16 -0.27
N ALA A 279 6.42 15.13 -0.93
CA ALA A 279 6.48 14.80 -2.34
C ALA A 279 6.27 13.30 -2.52
N VAL A 280 5.37 12.91 -3.42
CA VAL A 280 5.13 11.52 -3.82
C VAL A 280 5.31 11.42 -5.32
N CYS A 281 6.04 10.40 -5.78
CA CYS A 281 6.21 10.07 -7.18
C CYS A 281 5.94 8.58 -7.39
N ASP A 282 4.97 8.26 -8.26
CA ASP A 282 4.67 6.89 -8.65
C ASP A 282 4.94 6.70 -10.15
N PRO A 283 5.53 5.57 -10.58
CA PRO A 283 5.49 5.14 -11.97
C PRO A 283 4.03 4.93 -12.42
N LEU A 284 3.66 5.51 -13.56
CA LEU A 284 2.32 5.39 -14.18
C LEU A 284 2.34 4.46 -15.41
N SER A 285 3.52 4.17 -15.95
CA SER A 285 3.72 3.17 -16.99
C SER A 285 4.88 2.22 -16.63
N PRO A 286 4.92 1.00 -17.20
CA PRO A 286 6.19 0.29 -17.33
C PRO A 286 7.16 1.10 -18.22
N MET A 287 8.43 0.71 -18.21
CA MET A 287 9.39 1.19 -19.21
C MET A 287 9.06 0.52 -20.56
N VAL A 288 8.48 1.28 -21.49
CA VAL A 288 8.08 0.81 -22.82
C VAL A 288 9.21 1.00 -23.82
N SER A 289 9.32 0.07 -24.76
CA SER A 289 10.34 0.13 -25.81
C SER A 289 9.92 1.10 -26.92
N LEU A 290 10.87 1.95 -27.31
CA LEU A 290 10.83 2.82 -28.49
C LEU A 290 11.66 2.22 -29.64
N LEU A 291 11.72 0.89 -29.77
CA LEU A 291 12.31 0.23 -30.93
C LEU A 291 11.27 0.06 -32.03
N TRP A 292 11.70 0.18 -33.29
CA TRP A 292 10.84 -0.13 -34.45
C TRP A 292 10.54 -1.63 -34.53
N LEU A 293 9.36 -2.04 -34.06
CA LEU A 293 8.93 -3.43 -33.95
C LEU A 293 7.51 -3.62 -34.55
N PRO A 294 7.33 -3.47 -35.89
CA PRO A 294 6.02 -3.35 -36.54
C PRO A 294 5.10 -4.59 -36.46
N HIS A 295 5.59 -5.69 -35.88
CA HIS A 295 4.83 -6.92 -35.64
C HIS A 295 4.71 -7.26 -34.13
N SER A 296 5.14 -6.35 -33.25
CA SER A 296 5.14 -6.55 -31.80
C SER A 296 4.05 -5.71 -31.11
N PRO A 297 3.33 -6.27 -30.11
CA PRO A 297 2.42 -5.48 -29.28
C PRO A 297 3.13 -4.41 -28.43
N LEU A 298 4.47 -4.42 -28.33
CA LEU A 298 5.22 -3.40 -27.60
C LEU A 298 5.05 -2.00 -28.21
N MET A 299 4.94 -1.87 -29.54
CA MET A 299 4.67 -0.57 -30.18
C MET A 299 3.31 0.01 -29.80
N LEU A 300 2.32 -0.85 -29.49
CA LEU A 300 1.01 -0.39 -29.00
C LEU A 300 1.13 0.24 -27.61
N GLN A 301 2.01 -0.27 -26.74
CA GLN A 301 2.27 0.32 -25.43
C GLN A 301 2.92 1.70 -25.55
N ALA A 302 3.89 1.88 -26.45
CA ALA A 302 4.45 3.19 -26.76
C ALA A 302 3.37 4.17 -27.28
N ALA A 303 2.54 3.73 -28.22
CA ALA A 303 1.42 4.55 -28.74
C ALA A 303 0.38 4.90 -27.65
N ARG A 304 0.13 4.03 -26.67
CA ARG A 304 -0.70 4.34 -25.49
C ARG A 304 -0.07 5.40 -24.60
N CYS A 305 1.22 5.32 -24.30
CA CYS A 305 1.93 6.35 -23.55
C CYS A 305 1.87 7.72 -24.26
N PHE A 306 2.02 7.77 -25.59
CA PHE A 306 1.86 9.02 -26.35
C PHE A 306 0.41 9.53 -26.35
N ALA A 307 -0.58 8.65 -26.48
CA ALA A 307 -2.00 9.01 -26.34
C ALA A 307 -2.35 9.51 -24.92
N ALA A 308 -1.63 9.07 -23.89
CA ALA A 308 -1.74 9.58 -22.52
C ALA A 308 -1.10 10.98 -22.40
N ILE A 309 0.14 11.18 -22.90
CA ILE A 309 0.82 12.49 -22.91
C ILE A 309 -0.03 13.55 -23.63
N ARG A 310 -0.57 13.22 -24.81
CA ARG A 310 -1.42 14.13 -25.60
C ARG A 310 -2.61 14.68 -24.83
N ARG A 311 -3.23 13.85 -23.99
CA ARG A 311 -4.41 14.21 -23.18
C ARG A 311 -4.01 14.89 -21.88
N ALA A 312 -2.93 14.45 -21.25
CA ALA A 312 -2.50 14.92 -19.94
C ALA A 312 -1.88 16.33 -19.97
N LEU A 313 -1.06 16.67 -20.97
CA LEU A 313 -0.41 17.99 -20.99
C LEU A 313 -1.41 19.15 -21.07
N PRO A 314 -2.42 19.16 -21.98
CA PRO A 314 -3.45 20.20 -21.98
C PRO A 314 -4.37 20.15 -20.74
N ALA A 315 -4.65 18.95 -20.21
CA ALA A 315 -5.47 18.81 -19.02
C ALA A 315 -4.79 19.39 -17.76
N LEU A 316 -3.48 19.20 -17.61
CA LEU A 316 -2.70 19.78 -16.51
C LEU A 316 -2.53 21.30 -16.67
N ASP A 317 -2.27 21.79 -17.88
CA ASP A 317 -2.20 23.24 -18.14
C ASP A 317 -3.54 23.91 -17.79
N HIS A 318 -4.67 23.33 -18.24
CA HIS A 318 -6.02 23.78 -17.89
C HIS A 318 -6.38 23.60 -16.41
N PHE A 319 -5.84 22.59 -15.73
CA PHE A 319 -5.98 22.47 -14.27
C PHE A 319 -5.36 23.68 -13.59
N TYR A 320 -4.16 24.09 -13.99
CA TYR A 320 -3.51 25.28 -13.43
C TYR A 320 -4.14 26.61 -13.87
N ASP A 321 -4.76 26.69 -15.07
CA ASP A 321 -5.70 27.78 -15.41
C ASP A 321 -6.80 27.88 -14.37
N SER A 322 -7.47 26.75 -14.10
CA SER A 322 -8.70 26.69 -13.29
C SER A 322 -8.48 27.17 -11.85
N LEU A 323 -7.24 27.12 -11.36
CA LEU A 323 -6.90 27.68 -10.06
C LEU A 323 -7.14 29.20 -10.03
N GLU A 324 -6.93 29.96 -11.11
CA GLU A 324 -7.13 31.41 -11.11
C GLU A 324 -8.60 31.76 -10.78
N GLY A 325 -8.82 32.53 -9.70
CA GLY A 325 -10.16 32.87 -9.20
C GLY A 325 -10.80 31.86 -8.22
N GLN A 326 -10.32 30.61 -8.11
CA GLN A 326 -10.82 29.68 -7.10
C GLN A 326 -10.45 30.08 -5.66
N GLN A 327 -11.37 29.86 -4.72
CA GLN A 327 -11.06 29.93 -3.29
C GLN A 327 -9.99 28.89 -2.94
N GLN A 328 -9.12 29.20 -1.97
CA GLN A 328 -8.16 28.21 -1.48
C GLN A 328 -8.92 27.00 -0.91
N PRO A 329 -8.46 25.76 -1.16
CA PRO A 329 -9.04 24.60 -0.52
C PRO A 329 -8.86 24.71 1.01
N PRO A 330 -9.71 24.05 1.82
CA PRO A 330 -9.45 23.90 3.24
C PRO A 330 -8.02 23.37 3.43
N SER A 331 -7.24 23.98 4.32
CA SER A 331 -5.78 23.76 4.40
C SER A 331 -5.36 22.29 4.41
N ARG A 332 -6.13 21.43 5.10
CA ARG A 332 -5.88 19.99 5.21
C ARG A 332 -6.40 19.13 4.04
N GLN A 333 -7.24 19.65 3.14
CA GLN A 333 -7.77 18.84 2.02
C GLN A 333 -6.64 18.37 1.09
N LEU A 334 -5.56 19.13 0.97
CA LEU A 334 -4.38 18.80 0.17
C LEU A 334 -3.46 17.72 0.81
N GLU A 335 -3.87 17.16 1.95
CA GLU A 335 -3.24 16.03 2.64
C GLU A 335 -3.91 14.69 2.31
N TYR A 336 -5.12 14.73 1.75
CA TYR A 336 -6.00 13.58 1.54
C TYR A 336 -6.30 13.36 0.04
N PRO A 337 -6.81 12.17 -0.34
CA PRO A 337 -7.27 11.90 -1.70
C PRO A 337 -8.30 12.92 -2.23
N TYR A 338 -8.34 13.10 -3.56
CA TYR A 338 -9.27 14.03 -4.21
C TYR A 338 -10.78 13.68 -4.06
N PRO A 339 -11.22 12.41 -3.95
CA PRO A 339 -12.65 12.10 -3.81
C PRO A 339 -13.22 12.61 -2.49
N CYS A 340 -14.27 13.42 -2.56
CA CYS A 340 -14.99 13.98 -1.40
C CYS A 340 -16.49 13.67 -1.40
N SER A 341 -16.95 12.75 -2.26
CA SER A 341 -18.35 12.33 -2.36
C SER A 341 -18.55 10.88 -2.81
N PHE A 342 -19.63 10.27 -2.34
CA PHE A 342 -20.09 8.93 -2.76
C PHE A 342 -21.60 8.92 -2.99
N MET A 343 -22.10 7.92 -3.73
CA MET A 343 -23.53 7.67 -3.87
C MET A 343 -24.01 6.75 -2.75
N ASP A 344 -25.02 7.17 -2.00
CA ASP A 344 -25.62 6.35 -0.94
C ASP A 344 -26.45 5.19 -1.51
N GLY A 345 -26.98 4.33 -0.63
CA GLY A 345 -27.85 3.21 -1.01
C GLY A 345 -29.19 3.61 -1.66
N ARG A 346 -29.50 4.90 -1.78
CA ARG A 346 -30.69 5.46 -2.45
C ARG A 346 -30.34 6.15 -3.78
N GLY A 347 -29.06 6.22 -4.14
CA GLY A 347 -28.59 6.96 -5.31
C GLY A 347 -28.51 8.48 -5.11
N SER A 348 -28.39 8.95 -3.88
CA SER A 348 -28.15 10.36 -3.55
C SER A 348 -26.65 10.61 -3.36
N GLU A 349 -26.12 11.73 -3.88
CA GLU A 349 -24.73 12.11 -3.64
C GLU A 349 -24.56 12.66 -2.21
N VAL A 350 -23.65 12.04 -1.45
CA VAL A 350 -23.29 12.43 -0.08
C VAL A 350 -21.86 12.94 -0.08
N HIS A 351 -21.69 14.22 0.21
CA HIS A 351 -20.39 14.84 0.43
C HIS A 351 -19.89 14.59 1.84
N PHE A 352 -18.58 14.41 1.97
CA PHE A 352 -17.89 14.26 3.25
C PHE A 352 -16.63 15.13 3.33
N ARG A 353 -16.09 15.27 4.54
CA ARG A 353 -14.79 15.90 4.79
C ARG A 353 -13.89 14.93 5.55
N TYR A 354 -12.66 14.76 5.09
CA TYR A 354 -11.64 14.00 5.82
C TYR A 354 -11.31 14.64 7.17
N THR A 355 -11.15 13.81 8.19
CA THR A 355 -10.80 14.21 9.56
C THR A 355 -9.47 13.63 10.02
N GLY A 356 -8.98 12.57 9.39
CA GLY A 356 -7.76 11.87 9.79
C GLY A 356 -7.34 10.76 8.83
N MET A 357 -6.13 10.25 9.02
CA MET A 357 -5.56 9.11 8.31
C MET A 357 -5.25 8.02 9.34
N LEU A 358 -5.84 6.83 9.18
CA LEU A 358 -5.55 5.65 10.00
C LEU A 358 -4.40 4.84 9.40
N ASN A 359 -4.34 4.80 8.06
CA ASN A 359 -3.29 4.18 7.27
C ASN A 359 -3.23 4.90 5.90
N ARG A 360 -2.17 4.70 5.13
CA ARG A 360 -1.92 5.25 3.78
C ARG A 360 -3.09 5.13 2.78
N LEU A 361 -3.97 4.15 2.98
CA LEU A 361 -5.16 3.89 2.16
C LEU A 361 -6.47 3.84 2.98
N VAL A 362 -6.45 4.22 4.26
CA VAL A 362 -7.62 4.17 5.16
C VAL A 362 -7.72 5.46 5.97
N PHE A 363 -8.84 6.14 5.84
CA PHE A 363 -9.05 7.51 6.32
C PHE A 363 -10.33 7.60 7.16
N THR A 364 -10.36 8.50 8.14
CA THR A 364 -11.60 8.90 8.81
C THR A 364 -12.17 10.14 8.14
N ALA A 365 -13.51 10.23 8.09
CA ALA A 365 -14.21 11.37 7.52
C ALA A 365 -15.57 11.59 8.20
N THR A 366 -16.20 12.74 7.95
CA THR A 366 -17.56 13.04 8.40
C THR A 366 -18.46 13.48 7.25
N ALA A 367 -19.70 13.00 7.26
CA ALA A 367 -20.80 13.52 6.45
C ALA A 367 -21.88 14.05 7.40
N GLY A 368 -21.89 15.38 7.60
CA GLY A 368 -22.65 15.99 8.70
C GLY A 368 -22.14 15.47 10.06
N GLU A 369 -23.05 14.89 10.85
CA GLU A 369 -22.73 14.26 12.15
C GLU A 369 -22.23 12.81 12.01
N GLN A 370 -22.43 12.17 10.86
CA GLN A 370 -22.11 10.76 10.66
C GLN A 370 -20.59 10.55 10.48
N GLN A 371 -20.00 9.72 11.34
CA GLN A 371 -18.61 9.29 11.25
C GLN A 371 -18.42 8.15 10.24
N LEU A 372 -17.40 8.28 9.40
CA LEU A 372 -17.12 7.41 8.26
C LEU A 372 -15.69 6.90 8.30
N VAL A 373 -15.49 5.67 7.84
CA VAL A 373 -14.18 5.15 7.42
C VAL A 373 -14.19 4.99 5.90
N ILE A 374 -13.16 5.51 5.25
CA ILE A 374 -12.97 5.46 3.79
C ILE A 374 -11.72 4.64 3.51
N LYS A 375 -11.89 3.54 2.78
CA LYS A 375 -10.79 2.69 2.30
C LYS A 375 -10.64 2.79 0.79
N PHE A 376 -9.40 2.89 0.32
CA PHE A 376 -9.05 2.74 -1.09
C PHE A 376 -8.43 1.37 -1.35
N THR A 377 -8.86 0.69 -2.41
CA THR A 377 -8.43 -0.68 -2.76
C THR A 377 -8.58 -0.95 -4.26
N ARG A 378 -7.94 -2.00 -4.79
CA ARG A 378 -8.12 -2.48 -6.18
C ARG A 378 -9.17 -3.60 -6.30
N SER A 379 -9.52 -4.23 -5.18
CA SER A 379 -10.49 -5.33 -5.10
C SER A 379 -11.34 -5.18 -3.85
N TYR A 380 -12.64 -5.48 -3.94
CA TYR A 380 -13.56 -5.46 -2.80
C TYR A 380 -14.84 -6.26 -3.06
N SER A 381 -15.18 -7.21 -2.18
CA SER A 381 -16.47 -7.91 -2.25
C SER A 381 -17.53 -7.21 -1.40
N ALA A 382 -18.22 -6.26 -2.04
CA ALA A 382 -19.39 -5.62 -1.45
C ALA A 382 -20.52 -6.62 -1.15
N ALA A 383 -20.61 -7.74 -1.88
CA ALA A 383 -21.57 -8.80 -1.59
C ALA A 383 -21.28 -9.47 -0.24
N ALA A 384 -20.04 -9.93 -0.02
CA ALA A 384 -19.63 -10.54 1.25
C ALA A 384 -19.76 -9.56 2.43
N HIS A 385 -19.39 -8.28 2.22
CA HIS A 385 -19.55 -7.24 3.24
C HIS A 385 -21.01 -7.01 3.61
N ARG A 386 -21.91 -6.81 2.63
CA ARG A 386 -23.36 -6.63 2.88
C ARG A 386 -23.98 -7.86 3.56
N THR A 387 -23.54 -9.07 3.20
CA THR A 387 -23.94 -10.31 3.87
C THR A 387 -23.51 -10.35 5.34
N ALA A 388 -22.23 -10.06 5.63
CA ALA A 388 -21.75 -10.01 7.02
C ALA A 388 -22.48 -8.94 7.84
N HIS A 389 -22.74 -7.77 7.25
CA HIS A 389 -23.50 -6.69 7.89
C HIS A 389 -24.95 -7.11 8.19
N ALA A 390 -25.64 -7.75 7.23
CA ALA A 390 -27.00 -8.26 7.42
C ALA A 390 -27.09 -9.35 8.50
N ALA A 391 -26.00 -10.09 8.74
CA ALA A 391 -25.88 -11.03 9.84
C ALA A 391 -25.45 -10.39 11.19
N GLY A 392 -25.19 -9.08 11.22
CA GLY A 392 -24.77 -8.33 12.42
C GLY A 392 -23.26 -8.30 12.68
N PHE A 393 -22.44 -8.82 11.76
CA PHE A 393 -21.00 -9.05 11.93
C PHE A 393 -20.10 -8.16 11.07
N ALA A 394 -20.59 -7.02 10.57
CA ALA A 394 -19.77 -6.01 9.89
C ALA A 394 -20.41 -4.62 10.00
N PRO A 395 -19.63 -3.51 9.94
CA PRO A 395 -20.19 -2.17 9.84
C PRO A 395 -20.99 -2.00 8.54
N ALA A 396 -21.92 -1.04 8.50
CA ALA A 396 -22.69 -0.77 7.30
C ALA A 396 -21.81 -0.31 6.12
N LEU A 397 -21.98 -0.93 4.95
CA LEU A 397 -21.39 -0.47 3.69
C LEU A 397 -22.27 0.64 3.09
N LEU A 398 -21.85 1.89 3.31
CA LEU A 398 -22.60 3.09 2.97
C LEU A 398 -22.47 3.46 1.48
N GLY A 399 -21.28 3.24 0.90
CA GLY A 399 -20.99 3.54 -0.50
C GLY A 399 -19.86 2.68 -1.06
N LEU A 400 -19.94 2.42 -2.36
CA LEU A 400 -18.85 1.89 -3.17
C LEU A 400 -18.81 2.70 -4.46
N ARG A 401 -17.68 3.33 -4.76
CA ARG A 401 -17.46 4.11 -5.97
C ARG A 401 -16.23 3.60 -6.70
N GLU A 402 -16.40 3.23 -7.96
CA GLU A 402 -15.28 2.99 -8.87
C GLU A 402 -14.67 4.32 -9.30
N LEU A 403 -13.35 4.34 -9.40
CA LEU A 403 -12.52 5.47 -9.79
C LEU A 403 -11.60 5.03 -10.94
N THR A 404 -11.08 6.02 -11.67
CA THR A 404 -10.07 5.87 -12.72
C THR A 404 -8.93 4.93 -12.28
N ASP A 405 -8.31 4.25 -13.25
CA ASP A 405 -7.22 3.28 -13.03
C ASP A 405 -7.70 2.02 -12.27
N SER A 406 -9.00 1.78 -12.13
CA SER A 406 -9.59 0.65 -11.38
C SER A 406 -9.29 0.72 -9.86
N TRP A 407 -9.27 1.94 -9.31
CA TRP A 407 -9.37 2.13 -7.85
C TRP A 407 -10.83 2.04 -7.40
N LEU A 408 -11.05 1.50 -6.20
CA LEU A 408 -12.34 1.48 -5.52
C LEU A 408 -12.25 2.33 -4.26
N MET A 409 -13.15 3.29 -4.11
CA MET A 409 -13.42 3.96 -2.84
C MET A 409 -14.57 3.27 -2.13
N VAL A 410 -14.26 2.67 -0.98
CA VAL A 410 -15.20 2.00 -0.08
C VAL A 410 -15.51 2.92 1.08
N VAL A 411 -16.77 3.29 1.26
CA VAL A 411 -17.22 4.14 2.38
C VAL A 411 -18.07 3.30 3.33
N MET A 412 -17.65 3.19 4.58
CA MET A 412 -18.31 2.38 5.60
C MET A 412 -18.52 3.17 6.89
N GLN A 413 -19.49 2.74 7.69
CA GLN A 413 -19.74 3.31 9.02
C GLN A 413 -18.53 3.09 9.93
N GLN A 414 -18.13 4.13 10.68
CA GLN A 414 -17.18 3.96 11.77
C GLN A 414 -17.87 3.27 12.97
N VAL A 415 -17.28 2.21 13.50
CA VAL A 415 -17.75 1.56 14.74
C VAL A 415 -17.18 2.34 15.92
N ALA A 416 -18.06 2.84 16.80
CA ALA A 416 -17.65 3.52 18.03
C ALA A 416 -17.11 2.53 19.05
N ASP A 417 -16.16 2.98 19.88
CA ASP A 417 -15.58 2.23 21.00
C ASP A 417 -15.10 0.81 20.62
N ALA A 418 -14.62 0.67 19.38
CA ALA A 418 -14.14 -0.57 18.82
C ALA A 418 -12.61 -0.61 18.82
N VAL A 419 -12.05 -1.73 19.30
CA VAL A 419 -10.61 -2.03 19.30
C VAL A 419 -10.32 -3.22 18.38
N ILE A 420 -9.07 -3.39 17.96
CA ILE A 420 -8.69 -4.61 17.22
C ILE A 420 -8.69 -5.82 18.15
N TRP A 421 -8.76 -7.03 17.57
CA TRP A 421 -8.90 -8.28 18.31
C TRP A 421 -7.83 -8.50 19.39
N SER A 422 -6.58 -8.09 19.17
CA SER A 422 -5.49 -8.23 20.15
C SER A 422 -5.65 -7.33 21.37
N GLU A 423 -6.20 -6.13 21.18
CA GLU A 423 -6.44 -5.09 22.20
C GLU A 423 -7.69 -5.36 23.04
N ALA A 424 -8.61 -6.19 22.54
CA ALA A 424 -9.82 -6.57 23.27
C ALA A 424 -9.49 -7.32 24.57
N MET A 425 -10.02 -6.83 25.71
CA MET A 425 -9.91 -7.48 27.02
C MET A 425 -10.57 -8.87 27.00
N ASP A 426 -11.82 -8.91 26.56
CA ASP A 426 -12.58 -10.14 26.34
C ASP A 426 -12.62 -10.45 24.84
N LYS A 427 -12.38 -11.72 24.49
CA LYS A 427 -12.33 -12.21 23.11
C LYS A 427 -13.57 -13.04 22.81
N PRO A 428 -14.64 -12.46 22.21
CA PRO A 428 -15.89 -13.16 21.90
C PRO A 428 -15.73 -14.16 20.73
N ALA A 429 -15.00 -15.25 20.97
CA ALA A 429 -14.65 -16.27 19.98
C ALA A 429 -15.88 -16.94 19.35
N ALA A 430 -16.97 -17.09 20.11
CA ALA A 430 -18.25 -17.57 19.58
C ALA A 430 -18.81 -16.61 18.51
N GLY A 431 -18.79 -15.30 18.76
CA GLY A 431 -19.23 -14.29 17.79
C GLY A 431 -18.37 -14.24 16.53
N LEU A 432 -17.05 -14.45 16.67
CA LEU A 432 -16.15 -14.59 15.52
C LEU A 432 -16.45 -15.85 14.71
N ALA A 433 -16.67 -16.99 15.36
CA ALA A 433 -17.07 -18.23 14.71
C ALA A 433 -18.43 -18.07 13.99
N ASP A 434 -19.40 -17.36 14.59
CA ASP A 434 -20.69 -17.07 13.99
C ASP A 434 -20.58 -16.18 12.75
N ALA A 435 -19.72 -15.15 12.78
CA ALA A 435 -19.43 -14.30 11.62
C ALA A 435 -18.89 -15.11 10.43
N VAL A 436 -17.95 -16.02 10.69
CA VAL A 436 -17.37 -16.92 9.68
C VAL A 436 -18.43 -17.91 9.17
N ARG A 437 -19.24 -18.50 10.05
CA ARG A 437 -20.35 -19.39 9.69
C ARG A 437 -21.38 -18.70 8.79
N ALA A 438 -21.75 -17.45 9.10
CA ALA A 438 -22.69 -16.67 8.30
C ALA A 438 -22.19 -16.41 6.87
N LEU A 439 -20.92 -16.01 6.71
CA LEU A 439 -20.30 -15.86 5.39
C LEU A 439 -20.25 -17.17 4.61
N HIS A 440 -19.80 -18.26 5.24
CA HIS A 440 -19.71 -19.58 4.61
C HIS A 440 -21.08 -20.15 4.20
N ALA A 441 -22.13 -19.90 5.00
CA ALA A 441 -23.50 -20.31 4.70
C ALA A 441 -24.09 -19.55 3.50
N ALA A 442 -23.79 -18.25 3.37
CA ALA A 442 -24.11 -17.44 2.20
C ALA A 442 -23.20 -17.72 0.99
N GLY A 443 -22.19 -18.57 1.15
CA GLY A 443 -21.33 -19.05 0.08
C GLY A 443 -20.03 -18.28 -0.14
N PHE A 444 -19.80 -17.21 0.63
CA PHE A 444 -18.62 -16.37 0.57
C PHE A 444 -17.47 -16.88 1.45
N VAL A 445 -16.27 -16.37 1.22
CA VAL A 445 -15.08 -16.48 2.07
C VAL A 445 -14.49 -15.08 2.26
N HIS A 446 -13.84 -14.84 3.40
CA HIS A 446 -13.23 -13.54 3.72
C HIS A 446 -11.82 -13.37 3.12
N GLY A 447 -11.07 -14.46 2.96
CA GLY A 447 -9.69 -14.45 2.46
C GLY A 447 -8.65 -14.02 3.49
N ASP A 448 -8.87 -12.89 4.17
CA ASP A 448 -7.87 -12.26 5.05
C ASP A 448 -8.34 -12.10 6.51
N LEU A 449 -8.71 -13.19 7.20
CA LEU A 449 -9.08 -13.13 8.62
C LEU A 449 -7.82 -13.14 9.50
N ARG A 450 -7.45 -11.97 10.00
CA ARG A 450 -6.32 -11.72 10.89
C ARG A 450 -6.69 -10.64 11.91
N ASP A 451 -5.84 -10.48 12.93
CA ASP A 451 -6.02 -9.54 14.04
C ASP A 451 -6.48 -8.12 13.66
N PRO A 452 -5.89 -7.44 12.64
CA PRO A 452 -6.29 -6.07 12.27
C PRO A 452 -7.64 -6.00 11.55
N ASN A 453 -8.17 -7.13 11.09
CA ASN A 453 -9.39 -7.23 10.29
C ASN A 453 -10.61 -7.68 11.11
N VAL A 454 -10.44 -7.80 12.43
CA VAL A 454 -11.49 -8.17 13.38
C VAL A 454 -11.56 -7.09 14.47
N LEU A 455 -12.66 -6.34 14.50
CA LEU A 455 -12.94 -5.35 15.54
C LEU A 455 -13.85 -5.95 16.62
N VAL A 456 -13.61 -5.54 17.87
CA VAL A 456 -14.43 -5.90 19.03
C VAL A 456 -14.95 -4.62 19.69
N SER A 457 -16.25 -4.56 19.95
CA SER A 457 -16.91 -3.46 20.69
C SER A 457 -17.89 -4.06 21.70
N GLY A 458 -17.50 -4.06 22.98
CA GLY A 458 -18.12 -4.90 24.00
C GLY A 458 -18.09 -6.37 23.60
N GLU A 459 -19.24 -7.05 23.65
CA GLU A 459 -19.38 -8.45 23.26
C GLU A 459 -19.52 -8.67 21.74
N LYS A 460 -19.59 -7.60 20.93
CA LYS A 460 -19.83 -7.70 19.48
C LYS A 460 -18.55 -7.79 18.66
N VAL A 461 -18.57 -8.66 17.66
CA VAL A 461 -17.53 -8.81 16.64
C VAL A 461 -17.96 -8.15 15.34
N PHE A 462 -17.06 -7.39 14.73
CA PHE A 462 -17.21 -6.85 13.38
C PHE A 462 -16.02 -7.26 12.51
N LEU A 463 -16.28 -8.00 11.45
CA LEU A 463 -15.33 -8.25 10.38
C LEU A 463 -15.20 -6.99 9.51
N ILE A 464 -13.96 -6.64 9.18
CA ILE A 464 -13.62 -5.56 8.26
C ILE A 464 -12.61 -6.06 7.22
N ASP A 465 -12.38 -5.25 6.19
CA ASP A 465 -11.49 -5.56 5.07
C ASP A 465 -11.88 -6.75 4.17
N PHE A 466 -13.00 -6.59 3.45
CA PHE A 466 -13.46 -7.52 2.42
C PHE A 466 -12.71 -7.40 1.07
N ALA A 467 -11.44 -6.94 1.06
CA ALA A 467 -10.67 -6.77 -0.18
C ALA A 467 -10.30 -8.08 -0.87
N TRP A 468 -10.04 -9.14 -0.08
CA TRP A 468 -9.74 -10.50 -0.57
C TRP A 468 -10.98 -11.42 -0.50
N ALA A 469 -12.10 -10.91 -0.01
CA ALA A 469 -13.32 -11.69 0.13
C ALA A 469 -13.97 -11.93 -1.23
N GLY A 470 -14.78 -12.99 -1.32
CA GLY A 470 -15.49 -13.33 -2.56
C GLY A 470 -16.14 -14.70 -2.50
N THR A 471 -16.61 -15.20 -3.64
CA THR A 471 -17.26 -16.52 -3.72
C THR A 471 -16.24 -17.63 -3.46
N ALA A 472 -16.58 -18.55 -2.56
CA ALA A 472 -15.72 -19.68 -2.23
C ALA A 472 -15.27 -20.48 -3.46
N GLY A 473 -13.97 -20.78 -3.55
CA GLY A 473 -13.39 -21.54 -4.67
C GLY A 473 -13.28 -20.77 -6.00
N ALA A 474 -13.74 -19.53 -6.06
CA ALA A 474 -13.60 -18.64 -7.22
C ALA A 474 -12.81 -17.36 -6.89
N ALA A 475 -12.90 -16.86 -5.65
CA ALA A 475 -11.98 -15.85 -5.14
C ALA A 475 -10.58 -16.46 -4.99
N CYS A 476 -9.54 -15.74 -5.39
CA CYS A 476 -8.14 -16.16 -5.22
C CYS A 476 -7.39 -15.20 -4.29
N TYR A 477 -6.36 -15.72 -3.63
CA TYR A 477 -5.37 -14.90 -2.95
C TYR A 477 -4.64 -13.98 -3.95
N PRO A 478 -4.19 -12.78 -3.53
CA PRO A 478 -3.32 -11.94 -4.38
C PRO A 478 -2.03 -12.68 -4.79
N HIS A 479 -1.37 -12.22 -5.85
CA HIS A 479 -0.12 -12.82 -6.34
C HIS A 479 1.15 -12.37 -5.57
N PHE A 480 0.98 -11.53 -4.53
CA PHE A 480 2.06 -10.93 -3.76
C PHE A 480 1.67 -10.82 -2.27
N MET A 481 1.43 -11.97 -1.64
CA MET A 481 1.18 -12.06 -0.21
C MET A 481 2.46 -11.73 0.58
N SER A 482 2.33 -11.09 1.76
CA SER A 482 3.52 -10.74 2.56
C SER A 482 4.16 -11.99 3.15
N SER A 483 5.47 -12.16 2.95
CA SER A 483 6.27 -13.23 3.57
C SER A 483 6.53 -13.02 5.07
N GLU A 484 6.20 -11.85 5.62
CA GLU A 484 6.29 -11.55 7.06
C GLU A 484 5.09 -12.09 7.85
N VAL A 485 4.05 -12.55 7.14
CA VAL A 485 2.86 -13.15 7.71
C VAL A 485 2.96 -14.66 7.51
N ASP A 486 2.86 -15.41 8.60
CA ASP A 486 2.76 -16.88 8.52
C ASP A 486 1.33 -17.26 8.11
N TRP A 487 1.19 -17.70 6.87
CA TRP A 487 -0.10 -17.99 6.25
C TRP A 487 -0.52 -19.45 6.46
N PRO A 488 -1.81 -19.72 6.70
CA PRO A 488 -2.26 -21.06 7.04
C PRO A 488 -2.09 -22.04 5.86
N PRO A 489 -1.69 -23.31 6.10
CA PRO A 489 -1.27 -24.24 5.04
C PRO A 489 -2.24 -24.31 3.85
N GLY A 490 -1.77 -24.02 2.63
CA GLY A 490 -2.61 -23.95 1.42
C GLY A 490 -3.21 -22.57 1.12
N ALA A 491 -2.89 -21.53 1.90
CA ALA A 491 -2.99 -20.15 1.46
C ALA A 491 -1.67 -19.78 0.77
N SER A 492 -1.73 -19.43 -0.51
CA SER A 492 -0.55 -19.16 -1.33
C SER A 492 -0.93 -18.30 -2.55
N ASP A 493 0.05 -17.60 -3.10
CA ASP A 493 -0.14 -16.59 -4.14
C ASP A 493 -0.98 -17.10 -5.33
N GLY A 494 -2.03 -16.36 -5.68
CA GLY A 494 -2.91 -16.67 -6.80
C GLY A 494 -3.83 -17.89 -6.63
N LEU A 495 -3.72 -18.68 -5.55
CA LEU A 495 -4.54 -19.87 -5.36
C LEU A 495 -5.98 -19.55 -4.91
N PRO A 496 -6.98 -20.40 -5.22
CA PRO A 496 -8.36 -20.23 -4.75
C PRO A 496 -8.50 -20.28 -3.23
N ILE A 497 -9.30 -19.36 -2.70
CA ILE A 497 -9.65 -19.25 -1.29
C ILE A 497 -10.76 -20.27 -0.98
N ALA A 498 -10.38 -21.33 -0.25
CA ALA A 498 -11.29 -22.39 0.17
C ALA A 498 -12.12 -22.00 1.42
N ARG A 499 -13.34 -22.54 1.54
CA ARG A 499 -14.07 -22.56 2.83
C ARG A 499 -13.39 -23.54 3.77
N ARG A 500 -12.38 -23.07 4.52
CA ARG A 500 -11.87 -23.85 5.64
C ARG A 500 -12.95 -23.96 6.70
N ARG A 501 -13.36 -25.18 7.06
CA ARG A 501 -14.08 -25.39 8.31
C ARG A 501 -13.08 -25.21 9.46
N GLN A 502 -13.35 -24.25 10.34
CA GLN A 502 -12.79 -24.34 11.68
C GLN A 502 -13.59 -25.40 12.45
N HIS A 503 -12.90 -26.46 12.87
CA HIS A 503 -13.36 -27.22 14.04
C HIS A 503 -13.11 -26.33 15.27
N PHE A 504 -14.11 -25.51 15.61
CA PHE A 504 -14.15 -24.73 16.86
C PHE A 504 -14.74 -25.55 18.03
N GLU A 505 -14.97 -26.85 17.84
CA GLU A 505 -15.64 -27.73 18.81
C GLU A 505 -14.62 -28.40 19.77
N ASN A 506 -14.65 -27.96 21.03
CA ASN A 506 -14.19 -28.67 22.22
C ASN A 506 -12.72 -29.17 22.27
N THR A 507 -11.78 -28.24 22.43
CA THR A 507 -10.42 -28.49 22.99
C THR A 507 -10.41 -29.10 24.41
N GLN A 508 -11.58 -29.28 25.04
CA GLN A 508 -11.77 -29.96 26.34
C GLN A 508 -12.00 -31.49 26.22
N ASP A 509 -12.49 -32.01 25.09
CA ASP A 509 -12.83 -33.44 24.96
C ASP A 509 -11.69 -34.28 24.35
N GLU A 510 -10.84 -33.71 23.50
CA GLU A 510 -9.68 -34.43 22.94
C GLU A 510 -8.65 -34.81 24.02
N LYS A 511 -8.43 -33.92 25.00
CA LYS A 511 -7.57 -34.22 26.16
C LYS A 511 -8.07 -35.42 26.98
N LYS A 512 -9.39 -35.63 27.06
CA LYS A 512 -9.98 -36.78 27.77
C LYS A 512 -9.86 -38.08 26.99
N ARG A 513 -9.88 -38.04 25.64
CA ARG A 513 -9.68 -39.23 24.79
C ARG A 513 -8.22 -39.68 24.81
N ARG A 514 -7.26 -38.77 24.63
CA ARG A 514 -5.81 -39.09 24.63
C ARG A 514 -5.30 -39.76 25.92
N ILE A 515 -5.92 -39.50 27.07
CA ILE A 515 -5.57 -40.15 28.35
C ILE A 515 -6.06 -41.61 28.41
N LYS A 516 -7.08 -41.99 27.65
CA LYS A 516 -7.70 -43.32 27.71
C LYS A 516 -6.99 -44.38 26.87
N ASP A 517 -6.35 -43.98 25.77
CA ASP A 517 -5.76 -44.90 24.79
C ASP A 517 -4.25 -45.16 25.03
N GLY A 518 -3.66 -44.55 26.08
CA GLY A 518 -2.23 -44.66 26.42
C GLY A 518 -1.75 -46.02 26.96
N HIS A 519 -2.54 -47.08 26.84
CA HIS A 519 -2.21 -48.42 27.33
C HIS A 519 -2.47 -49.51 26.28
N MET A 520 -1.52 -49.73 25.35
CA MET A 520 -0.86 -51.04 25.20
C MET A 520 0.28 -51.11 24.15
N LYS A 521 1.39 -51.72 24.61
CA LYS A 521 2.36 -52.60 23.90
C LYS A 521 3.38 -52.02 22.90
N LYS A 522 4.62 -52.51 23.07
CA LYS A 522 5.86 -52.21 22.33
C LYS A 522 6.21 -53.34 21.33
N SER A 523 6.85 -53.01 20.21
CA SER A 523 7.84 -53.83 19.47
C SER A 523 8.58 -52.93 18.45
N LYS A 524 9.89 -52.63 18.55
CA LYS A 524 11.05 -53.37 17.96
C LYS A 524 10.77 -53.87 16.53
N LYS A 525 11.54 -53.59 15.46
CA LYS A 525 12.95 -53.13 15.20
C LYS A 525 12.94 -52.26 13.88
N TRP A 526 13.97 -51.62 13.32
CA TRP A 526 15.42 -51.46 13.58
C TRP A 526 15.89 -50.01 13.20
N VAL A 527 17.06 -49.77 12.56
CA VAL A 527 17.65 -48.42 12.33
C VAL A 527 18.63 -48.35 11.10
N PRO A 528 18.99 -47.13 10.59
CA PRO A 528 19.92 -46.85 9.46
C PRO A 528 21.38 -46.60 9.93
N PRO A 529 22.33 -45.95 9.19
CA PRO A 529 22.36 -44.49 8.83
C PRO A 529 23.03 -44.25 7.42
N PRO A 530 23.73 -43.14 7.02
CA PRO A 530 23.92 -41.80 7.63
C PRO A 530 23.91 -40.50 6.73
N ARG A 531 23.57 -39.36 7.38
CA ARG A 531 24.11 -37.96 7.25
C ARG A 531 23.80 -37.12 5.99
N PHE A 532 23.66 -35.78 6.05
CA PHE A 532 23.68 -34.72 7.10
C PHE A 532 22.45 -33.80 6.79
N GLU A 533 21.53 -33.38 7.67
CA GLU A 533 21.61 -32.69 9.00
C GLU A 533 22.32 -31.32 8.96
N ASP A 534 21.83 -30.22 9.56
CA ASP A 534 20.49 -29.79 10.04
C ASP A 534 20.61 -28.34 10.56
N VAL A 535 19.59 -27.48 10.37
CA VAL A 535 19.13 -26.51 11.40
C VAL A 535 17.63 -26.25 11.18
N VAL A 536 16.78 -27.00 11.89
CA VAL A 536 15.39 -26.61 12.14
C VAL A 536 15.16 -26.68 13.65
N THR A 537 15.03 -25.52 14.29
CA THR A 537 14.71 -25.42 15.73
C THR A 537 13.58 -24.42 15.94
N SER A 538 12.39 -24.97 16.24
CA SER A 538 11.31 -24.37 17.03
C SER A 538 11.13 -22.83 16.94
N LEU A 539 10.19 -22.41 16.10
CA LEU A 539 9.42 -21.19 16.32
C LEU A 539 7.93 -21.57 16.44
N GLU A 540 7.24 -20.88 17.34
CA GLU A 540 5.88 -21.23 17.76
C GLU A 540 4.83 -20.75 16.74
N SER A 541 3.76 -21.54 16.62
CA SER A 541 2.55 -21.22 15.85
C SER A 541 2.01 -19.80 16.14
N PRO A 542 1.67 -19.00 15.10
CA PRO A 542 0.93 -17.75 15.27
C PRO A 542 -0.41 -17.96 15.98
N PRO A 543 -1.03 -16.89 16.54
CA PRO A 543 -2.34 -16.95 17.21
C PRO A 543 -3.54 -17.34 16.30
N PHE A 544 -3.28 -17.71 15.04
CA PHE A 544 -4.27 -18.26 14.10
C PHE A 544 -3.84 -19.60 13.48
N ALA A 545 -2.67 -20.17 13.78
CA ALA A 545 -2.26 -21.45 13.18
C ALA A 545 -2.98 -22.66 13.82
N ASP A 546 -3.25 -22.61 15.13
CA ASP A 546 -4.10 -23.59 15.83
C ASP A 546 -5.59 -23.53 15.41
N LEU A 547 -5.95 -22.57 14.54
CA LEU A 547 -7.29 -22.35 14.01
C LEU A 547 -7.52 -22.94 12.61
N PHE A 548 -6.60 -23.77 12.08
CA PHE A 548 -6.77 -24.46 10.80
C PHE A 548 -6.37 -25.93 10.90
N GLY A 549 -7.34 -26.82 10.72
CA GLY A 549 -7.17 -28.27 10.83
C GLY A 549 -6.35 -28.90 9.68
N ASP A 550 -6.03 -30.18 9.88
CA ASP A 550 -5.19 -31.00 9.01
C ASP A 550 -5.77 -31.16 7.58
N PRO A 551 -4.94 -31.17 6.51
CA PRO A 551 -5.39 -31.35 5.12
C PRO A 551 -6.09 -32.68 4.79
N SER A 552 -6.14 -33.65 5.71
CA SER A 552 -6.66 -35.00 5.43
C SER A 552 -8.18 -35.13 5.27
N ASP A 553 -8.98 -34.12 5.64
CA ASP A 553 -10.46 -34.17 5.55
C ASP A 553 -11.05 -33.73 4.19
N ILE A 554 -10.23 -33.61 3.14
CA ILE A 554 -10.67 -33.15 1.81
C ILE A 554 -11.58 -34.18 1.09
N PHE A 555 -11.59 -35.45 1.50
CA PHE A 555 -12.45 -36.50 0.91
C PHE A 555 -13.06 -37.48 1.93
N SER A 556 -14.06 -37.03 2.69
CA SER A 556 -14.96 -37.92 3.44
C SER A 556 -16.43 -37.70 3.02
N GLU A 557 -16.82 -38.27 1.88
CA GLU A 557 -18.23 -38.31 1.48
C GLU A 557 -19.08 -39.03 2.54
N GLY A 558 -20.19 -38.40 2.91
CA GLY A 558 -21.06 -38.90 3.97
C GLY A 558 -21.69 -40.24 3.60
N LYS A 559 -21.41 -41.28 4.39
CA LYS A 559 -22.15 -42.55 4.33
C LYS A 559 -23.58 -42.34 4.81
N LEU A 560 -24.48 -42.09 3.86
CA LEU A 560 -25.92 -42.25 4.06
C LEU A 560 -26.22 -43.67 4.55
N GLN A 561 -27.02 -43.79 5.61
CA GLN A 561 -27.58 -45.07 6.03
C GLN A 561 -28.61 -45.52 4.98
N GLY A 562 -28.31 -46.60 4.27
CA GLY A 562 -29.23 -47.29 3.37
C GLY A 562 -29.07 -48.79 3.55
N ASN A 563 -30.10 -49.47 4.03
CA ASN A 563 -30.05 -50.89 4.37
C ASN A 563 -30.68 -51.76 3.27
N SER A 564 -30.24 -53.03 3.19
CA SER A 564 -30.80 -54.16 2.43
C SER A 564 -30.51 -54.32 0.91
N ASN A 565 -29.85 -55.45 0.62
CA ASN A 565 -30.09 -56.45 -0.44
C ASN A 565 -30.11 -56.08 -1.94
N GLY A 566 -29.23 -56.75 -2.72
CA GLY A 566 -29.45 -56.97 -4.16
C GLY A 566 -28.23 -57.45 -4.98
N ASN A 567 -28.18 -58.75 -5.29
CA ASN A 567 -27.28 -59.37 -6.29
C ASN A 567 -27.15 -58.59 -7.63
N GLY A 568 -25.97 -58.55 -8.26
CA GLY A 568 -25.88 -58.07 -9.66
C GLY A 568 -24.48 -57.96 -10.30
N ASN A 569 -23.96 -59.06 -10.84
CA ASN A 569 -22.68 -59.16 -11.57
C ASN A 569 -22.70 -58.53 -13.00
N LYS A 570 -21.69 -57.70 -13.37
CA LYS A 570 -21.12 -57.36 -14.73
C LYS A 570 -20.49 -55.93 -14.68
N ARG A 571 -19.23 -55.62 -15.05
CA ARG A 571 -18.34 -55.84 -16.23
C ARG A 571 -18.53 -54.78 -17.35
N PHE A 572 -17.41 -54.32 -17.93
CA PHE A 572 -17.21 -53.23 -18.95
C PHE A 572 -17.15 -51.80 -18.38
N GLN A 573 -16.39 -50.84 -18.93
CA GLN A 573 -15.14 -50.75 -19.69
C GLN A 573 -14.92 -49.24 -19.97
N SER A 574 -13.66 -48.84 -20.14
CA SER A 574 -13.21 -47.51 -20.58
C SER A 574 -14.00 -46.83 -21.70
N ARG A 575 -14.25 -45.53 -21.55
CA ARG A 575 -13.74 -44.50 -22.46
C ARG A 575 -13.56 -43.18 -21.74
#